data_AF-A0A7S3WD39-F1
#
_entry.id   AF-A0A7S3WD39-F1
#
_cell.length_a   1.000
_cell.length_b   1.000
_cell.length_c   1.000
_cell.angle_alpha   90.00
_cell.angle_beta   90.00
_cell.angle_gamma   90.00
#
_symmetry.space_group_name_H-M   'P 1'
#
loop_
_entity.id
_entity.type
_entity.pdbx_description
1 polymer ?
#
loop_
_entity_poly.entity_id
_entity_poly.type
_entity_poly.pdbx_seq_one_letter_code
_entity_poly.pdbx_strand_id
1 'polypeptide(L)'
;LRRRYGRRVSIEYGIQASAVRLGENRLDAMKLEGPMRTPSTRREYAYEVLVAADGLHSIIRRQLEAAGHINVEAMARPFVWKALRLRQTHELDPATFMSLRRGDVFGAVLPRPGGGHTILLFWPQELTDANSHVMLSTRGVNLSSNPWGVTCERDLRHELVAAEPRLASGLVDVDLRRFLHTAPGRELAVKCSNLNVGRVALLGDAAHGMYSTLGQ
;
A
#
# COMPACT_ATOMS: atom_id res chain seq x y z
N LEU A 1 -36.38 -37.21 15.72
CA LEU A 1 -35.58 -36.02 15.32
C LEU A 1 -34.11 -36.24 15.63
N ARG A 2 -33.26 -36.49 14.62
CA ARG A 2 -31.80 -36.59 14.80
C ARG A 2 -31.20 -35.19 14.81
N ARG A 3 -30.71 -34.73 15.97
CA ARG A 3 -29.93 -33.49 16.09
C ARG A 3 -28.60 -33.68 15.35
N ARG A 4 -28.38 -32.96 14.24
CA ARG A 4 -27.07 -32.84 13.59
C ARG A 4 -26.17 -32.03 14.52
N TYR A 5 -25.09 -32.65 15.00
CA TYR A 5 -24.01 -31.98 15.70
C TYR A 5 -23.40 -30.92 14.78
N GLY A 6 -23.40 -29.67 15.22
CA GLY A 6 -22.74 -28.58 14.52
C GLY A 6 -21.25 -28.86 14.40
N ARG A 7 -20.72 -28.88 13.18
CA ARG A 7 -19.27 -28.90 12.96
C ARG A 7 -18.68 -27.64 13.58
N ARG A 8 -17.71 -27.82 14.47
CA ARG A 8 -16.95 -26.74 15.07
C ARG A 8 -15.97 -26.23 14.01
N VAL A 9 -16.23 -25.06 13.44
CA VAL A 9 -15.29 -24.39 12.54
C VAL A 9 -14.26 -23.69 13.40
N SER A 10 -13.01 -24.15 13.37
CA SER A 10 -11.88 -23.41 13.94
C SER A 10 -11.38 -22.40 12.90
N ILE A 11 -11.53 -21.11 13.19
CA ILE A 11 -10.94 -20.04 12.38
C ILE A 11 -9.56 -19.74 12.99
N GLU A 12 -8.50 -20.19 12.34
CA GLU A 12 -7.14 -19.80 12.70
C GLU A 12 -6.82 -18.46 12.02
N TYR A 13 -6.77 -17.40 12.82
CA TYR A 13 -6.32 -16.09 12.38
C TYR A 13 -4.79 -16.04 12.40
N GLY A 14 -4.18 -15.47 11.35
CA GLY A 14 -2.76 -15.08 11.38
C GLY A 14 -1.75 -16.10 10.83
N ILE A 15 -2.17 -17.10 10.06
CA ILE A 15 -1.21 -17.91 9.30
C ILE A 15 -0.70 -17.07 8.12
N GLN A 16 0.55 -16.63 8.20
CA GLN A 16 1.25 -16.03 7.07
C GLN A 16 1.73 -17.15 6.13
N ALA A 17 0.88 -17.55 5.18
CA ALA A 17 1.20 -18.61 4.23
C ALA A 17 2.19 -18.09 3.18
N SER A 18 3.38 -18.71 3.09
CA SER A 18 4.34 -18.44 2.02
C SER A 18 4.01 -19.17 0.72
N ALA A 19 3.18 -20.21 0.79
CA ALA A 19 2.66 -20.96 -0.35
C ALA A 19 1.36 -21.66 0.03
N VAL A 20 0.44 -21.81 -0.93
CA VAL A 20 -0.78 -22.60 -0.77
C VAL A 20 -0.86 -23.60 -1.91
N ARG A 21 -1.27 -24.84 -1.57
CA ARG A 21 -1.56 -25.89 -2.54
C ARG A 21 -3.06 -25.94 -2.81
N LEU A 22 -3.46 -25.83 -4.08
CA LEU A 22 -4.85 -25.91 -4.52
C LEU A 22 -5.10 -27.27 -5.20
N GLY A 23 -5.47 -28.30 -4.43
CA GLY A 23 -5.80 -29.64 -4.97
C GLY A 23 -4.59 -30.55 -5.28
N GLU A 24 -4.80 -31.55 -6.16
CA GLU A 24 -3.76 -32.50 -6.62
C GLU A 24 -2.73 -31.87 -7.57
N ASN A 25 -3.05 -30.70 -8.14
CA ASN A 25 -2.12 -29.93 -8.95
C ASN A 25 -1.19 -29.12 -8.04
N ARG A 26 0.04 -29.61 -7.95
CA ARG A 26 1.13 -28.97 -7.23
C ARG A 26 1.48 -27.64 -7.91
N LEU A 27 0.96 -26.54 -7.38
CA LEU A 27 1.52 -25.21 -7.63
C LEU A 27 2.79 -25.11 -6.80
N ASP A 28 3.92 -25.53 -7.39
CA ASP A 28 5.22 -25.22 -6.82
C ASP A 28 5.34 -23.69 -6.82
N ALA A 29 5.30 -23.10 -5.63
CA ALA A 29 5.72 -21.73 -5.44
C ALA A 29 7.13 -21.64 -6.04
N MET A 30 7.26 -20.89 -7.14
CA MET A 30 8.54 -20.45 -7.66
C MET A 30 9.41 -20.05 -6.48
N LYS A 31 10.60 -20.63 -6.40
CA LYS A 31 11.62 -20.32 -5.40
C LYS A 31 11.75 -18.80 -5.31
N LEU A 32 11.17 -18.21 -4.26
CA LEU A 32 11.51 -16.87 -3.83
C LEU A 32 12.88 -16.99 -3.16
N GLU A 33 13.94 -16.94 -3.98
CA GLU A 33 15.32 -16.88 -3.48
C GLU A 33 15.55 -15.49 -2.86
N GLY A 34 15.34 -15.42 -1.55
CA GLY A 34 15.65 -14.27 -0.71
C GLY A 34 15.63 -14.69 0.75
N PRO A 35 16.60 -14.28 1.59
CA PRO A 35 16.79 -14.86 2.93
C PRO A 35 15.75 -14.33 3.92
N MET A 36 14.54 -14.89 3.89
CA MET A 36 13.57 -14.71 4.97
C MET A 36 13.86 -15.76 6.05
N ARG A 37 14.82 -15.45 6.93
CA ARG A 37 15.16 -16.29 8.10
C ARG A 37 14.10 -16.09 9.19
N THR A 38 13.02 -16.85 9.09
CA THR A 38 12.30 -17.33 10.27
C THR A 38 12.42 -18.86 10.28
N PRO A 39 12.70 -19.50 11.42
CA PRO A 39 12.78 -20.95 11.52
C PRO A 39 11.36 -21.54 11.40
N SER A 40 10.82 -21.60 10.19
CA SER A 40 9.49 -22.17 9.95
C SER A 40 9.63 -23.65 9.65
N THR A 41 9.23 -24.51 10.58
CA THR A 41 8.81 -25.87 10.21
C THR A 41 7.70 -25.71 9.18
N ARG A 42 7.96 -26.10 7.92
CA ARG A 42 6.94 -26.14 6.88
C ARG A 42 5.85 -27.11 7.34
N ARG A 43 4.67 -26.59 7.65
CA ARG A 43 3.49 -27.38 8.02
C ARG A 43 2.46 -27.24 6.92
N GLU A 44 1.87 -28.36 6.54
CA GLU A 44 0.82 -28.41 5.54
C GLU A 44 -0.51 -28.63 6.27
N TYR A 45 -1.48 -27.78 5.96
CA TYR A 45 -2.82 -27.84 6.54
C TYR A 45 -3.83 -28.09 5.42
N ALA A 46 -4.71 -29.06 5.63
CA ALA A 46 -5.88 -29.25 4.78
C ALA A 46 -6.95 -28.19 5.13
N TYR A 47 -7.67 -27.70 4.12
CA TYR A 47 -8.73 -26.72 4.30
C TYR A 47 -9.98 -27.10 3.50
N GLU A 48 -11.16 -26.80 4.04
CA GLU A 48 -12.43 -26.89 3.31
C GLU A 48 -12.71 -25.62 2.50
N VAL A 49 -12.32 -24.46 3.04
CA VAL A 49 -12.40 -23.14 2.39
C VAL A 49 -11.17 -22.33 2.78
N LEU A 50 -10.63 -21.57 1.83
CA LEU A 50 -9.55 -20.62 2.04
C LEU A 50 -10.02 -19.21 1.67
N VAL A 51 -9.91 -18.27 2.61
CA VAL A 51 -10.18 -16.84 2.36
C VAL A 51 -8.87 -16.07 2.39
N ALA A 52 -8.45 -15.56 1.23
CA ALA A 52 -7.25 -14.76 1.10
C ALA A 52 -7.58 -13.27 1.35
N ALA A 53 -7.06 -12.74 2.45
CA ALA A 53 -7.13 -11.34 2.84
C ALA A 53 -5.73 -10.77 3.10
N ASP A 54 -4.74 -11.20 2.30
CA ASP A 54 -3.31 -10.91 2.44
C ASP A 54 -2.88 -9.62 1.71
N GLY A 55 -3.84 -8.75 1.40
CA GLY A 55 -3.60 -7.40 0.95
C GLY A 55 -3.26 -7.23 -0.55
N LEU A 56 -2.80 -6.03 -0.90
CA LEU A 56 -2.52 -5.63 -2.28
C LEU A 56 -1.45 -6.46 -2.98
N HIS A 57 -0.59 -7.17 -2.24
CA HIS A 57 0.46 -8.04 -2.77
C HIS A 57 0.14 -9.53 -2.59
N SER A 58 -1.16 -9.88 -2.62
CA SER A 58 -1.66 -11.22 -2.37
C SER A 58 -0.89 -12.31 -3.12
N ILE A 59 -0.33 -13.27 -2.37
CA ILE A 59 0.35 -14.45 -2.91
C ILE A 59 -0.68 -15.36 -3.56
N ILE A 60 -1.84 -15.52 -2.93
CA ILE A 60 -2.92 -16.40 -3.41
C ILE A 60 -3.47 -15.90 -4.74
N ARG A 61 -3.73 -14.60 -4.86
CA ARG A 61 -4.18 -14.01 -6.12
C ARG A 61 -3.19 -14.29 -7.26
N ARG A 62 -1.89 -14.05 -7.03
CA ARG A 62 -0.84 -14.32 -8.03
C ARG A 62 -0.78 -15.80 -8.45
N GLN A 63 -1.00 -16.71 -7.50
CA GLN A 63 -1.04 -18.14 -7.80
C GLN A 63 -2.26 -18.54 -8.64
N LEU A 64 -3.45 -17.99 -8.33
CA LEU A 64 -4.66 -18.21 -9.12
C LEU A 64 -4.53 -17.65 -10.54
N GLU A 65 -3.90 -16.49 -10.68
CA GLU A 65 -3.62 -15.87 -11.97
C GLU A 65 -2.63 -16.71 -12.79
N ALA A 66 -1.49 -17.10 -12.20
CA ALA A 66 -0.50 -17.93 -12.87
C ALA A 66 -1.05 -19.30 -13.30
N ALA A 67 -2.05 -19.83 -12.59
CA ALA A 67 -2.77 -21.04 -12.95
C ALA A 67 -3.85 -20.84 -14.04
N GLY A 68 -4.07 -19.61 -14.51
CA GLY A 68 -5.08 -19.27 -15.51
C GLY A 68 -6.52 -19.33 -15.00
N HIS A 69 -6.73 -19.33 -13.68
CA HIS A 69 -8.08 -19.38 -13.11
C HIS A 69 -8.75 -18.01 -13.02
N ILE A 70 -7.96 -16.94 -12.94
CA ILE A 70 -8.41 -15.56 -12.94
C ILE A 70 -7.52 -14.71 -13.85
N ASN A 71 -8.04 -13.60 -14.33
CA ASN A 71 -7.26 -12.54 -14.96
C ASN A 71 -7.09 -11.40 -13.95
N VAL A 72 -5.90 -10.83 -13.86
CA VAL A 72 -5.64 -9.68 -12.99
C VAL A 72 -5.17 -8.51 -13.83
N GLU A 73 -5.89 -7.40 -13.74
CA GLU A 73 -5.46 -6.12 -14.28
C GLU A 73 -4.85 -5.31 -13.13
N ALA A 74 -3.60 -4.89 -13.29
CA ALA A 74 -2.91 -4.06 -12.32
C ALA A 74 -2.52 -2.72 -12.97
N MET A 75 -2.92 -1.62 -12.35
CA MET A 75 -2.69 -0.27 -12.85
C MET A 75 -1.94 0.54 -11.79
N ALA A 76 -0.73 0.99 -12.14
CA ALA A 76 0.02 1.92 -11.30
C ALA A 76 -0.35 3.35 -11.65
N ARG A 77 -0.48 4.23 -10.65
CA ARG A 77 -0.57 5.67 -10.93
C ARG A 77 0.80 6.24 -11.21
N PRO A 78 0.89 7.31 -12.03
CA PRO A 78 2.12 8.06 -12.24
C PRO A 78 2.45 8.98 -11.05
N PHE A 79 2.05 8.58 -9.84
CA PHE A 79 2.26 9.33 -8.61
C PHE A 79 2.86 8.40 -7.56
N VAL A 80 3.76 8.95 -6.78
CA VAL A 80 4.24 8.35 -5.54
C VAL A 80 3.77 9.16 -4.35
N TRP A 81 3.88 8.58 -3.16
CA TRP A 81 3.43 9.24 -1.94
C TRP A 81 4.36 9.02 -0.75
N LYS A 82 4.31 9.94 0.22
CA LYS A 82 4.89 9.77 1.55
C LYS A 82 3.99 10.40 2.60
N ALA A 83 4.10 9.87 3.82
CA ALA A 83 3.42 10.40 4.99
C ALA A 83 4.44 11.01 5.97
N LEU A 84 4.20 12.24 6.39
CA LEU A 84 4.94 12.95 7.43
C LEU A 84 4.05 13.08 8.67
N ARG A 85 4.60 12.77 9.85
CA ARG A 85 3.91 13.01 11.11
C ARG A 85 4.06 14.49 11.49
N LEU A 86 2.94 15.13 11.79
CA LEU A 86 2.88 16.46 12.35
C LEU A 86 2.53 16.35 13.85
N ARG A 87 3.26 17.06 14.70
CA ARG A 87 2.92 17.16 16.12
C ARG A 87 1.69 18.06 16.30
N GLN A 88 1.03 17.94 17.44
CA GLN A 88 -0.10 18.80 17.76
C GLN A 88 0.36 20.26 17.74
N THR A 89 -0.32 21.07 16.93
CA THR A 89 -0.16 22.51 16.90
C THR A 89 -1.41 23.15 17.51
N HIS A 90 -1.27 24.38 18.00
CA HIS A 90 -2.42 25.17 18.43
C HIS A 90 -3.10 25.86 17.23
N GLU A 91 -2.43 25.89 16.08
CA GLU A 91 -2.89 26.55 14.85
C GLU A 91 -3.84 25.68 14.02
N LEU A 92 -3.87 24.36 14.25
CA LEU A 92 -4.76 23.43 13.59
C LEU A 92 -5.76 22.84 14.57
N ASP A 93 -7.04 22.84 14.20
CA ASP A 93 -8.06 22.10 14.94
C ASP A 93 -7.72 20.59 14.88
N PRO A 94 -7.77 19.85 16.01
CA PRO A 94 -7.52 18.41 16.06
C PRO A 94 -8.39 17.56 15.13
N ALA A 95 -9.56 18.05 14.70
CA ALA A 95 -10.44 17.41 13.73
C ALA A 95 -10.23 17.88 12.28
N THR A 96 -9.26 18.78 12.05
CA THR A 96 -9.01 19.35 10.73
C THR A 96 -8.63 18.28 9.73
N PHE A 97 -9.45 18.15 8.69
CA PHE A 97 -9.05 17.66 7.39
C PHE A 97 -8.78 18.85 6.48
N MET A 98 -7.64 18.86 5.80
CA MET A 98 -7.28 19.96 4.91
C MET A 98 -6.51 19.48 3.70
N SER A 99 -6.90 19.92 2.51
CA SER A 99 -6.14 19.67 1.29
C SER A 99 -4.87 20.53 1.25
N LEU A 100 -3.78 19.95 0.75
CA LEU A 100 -2.52 20.65 0.50
C LEU A 100 -2.21 20.61 -0.99
N ARG A 101 -1.74 21.72 -1.54
CA ARG A 101 -1.33 21.79 -2.95
C ARG A 101 -0.27 22.86 -3.16
N ARG A 102 0.83 22.49 -3.84
CA ARG A 102 1.86 23.43 -4.28
C ARG A 102 2.55 22.89 -5.53
N GLY A 103 2.30 23.54 -6.66
CA GLY A 103 2.76 23.06 -7.97
C GLY A 103 2.07 21.76 -8.36
N ASP A 104 2.87 20.76 -8.72
CA ASP A 104 2.49 19.39 -9.06
C ASP A 104 2.36 18.47 -7.83
N VAL A 105 2.82 18.92 -6.66
CA VAL A 105 2.64 18.22 -5.39
C VAL A 105 1.28 18.55 -4.79
N PHE A 106 0.52 17.52 -4.43
CA PHE A 106 -0.77 17.64 -3.76
C PHE A 106 -0.89 16.65 -2.61
N GLY A 107 -1.88 16.82 -1.75
CA GLY A 107 -1.97 16.01 -0.54
C GLY A 107 -3.09 16.43 0.40
N ALA A 108 -3.00 15.92 1.63
CA ALA A 108 -3.90 16.31 2.70
C ALA A 108 -3.21 16.25 4.07
N VAL A 109 -3.72 17.06 4.99
CA VAL A 109 -3.49 16.97 6.43
C VAL A 109 -4.66 16.21 7.03
N LEU A 110 -4.36 15.08 7.66
CA LEU A 110 -5.33 14.17 8.25
C LEU A 110 -5.20 14.19 9.77
N PRO A 111 -6.29 14.31 10.53
CA PRO A 111 -6.23 14.24 11.98
C PRO A 111 -5.83 12.84 12.44
N ARG A 112 -5.11 12.74 13.56
CA ARG A 112 -4.74 11.44 14.17
C ARG A 112 -5.44 11.21 15.50
N PRO A 113 -5.93 9.97 15.77
CA PRO A 113 -6.31 9.58 17.12
C PRO A 113 -5.15 9.76 18.09
N GLY A 114 -5.40 10.41 19.24
CA GLY A 114 -4.37 10.72 20.23
C GLY A 114 -3.60 12.03 19.99
N GLY A 115 -4.00 12.82 18.99
CA GLY A 115 -3.49 14.18 18.75
C GLY A 115 -2.46 14.29 17.62
N GLY A 116 -2.31 15.53 17.13
CA GLY A 116 -1.51 15.85 15.96
C GLY A 116 -2.15 15.37 14.66
N HIS A 117 -1.37 15.43 13.58
CA HIS A 117 -1.86 15.16 12.22
C HIS A 117 -0.86 14.31 11.43
N THR A 118 -1.29 13.82 10.28
CA THR A 118 -0.44 13.23 9.25
C THR A 118 -0.57 14.08 8.00
N ILE A 119 0.55 14.53 7.47
CA ILE A 119 0.63 15.15 6.15
C ILE A 119 0.88 14.01 5.15
N LEU A 120 -0.07 13.76 4.25
CA LEU A 120 0.07 12.82 3.15
C LEU A 120 0.33 13.62 1.87
N LEU A 121 1.48 13.40 1.23
CA LEU A 121 1.87 14.09 -0.01
C LEU A 121 1.97 13.09 -1.16
N PHE A 122 1.53 13.54 -2.33
CA PHE A 122 1.59 12.87 -3.62
C PHE A 122 2.29 13.79 -4.63
N TRP A 123 3.14 13.22 -5.46
CA TRP A 123 3.80 13.96 -6.55
C TRP A 123 4.11 13.04 -7.72
N PRO A 124 4.22 13.59 -8.95
CA PRO A 124 4.53 12.78 -10.12
C PRO A 124 5.85 12.03 -9.94
N GLN A 125 5.87 10.77 -10.35
CA GLN A 125 7.11 10.04 -10.61
C GLN A 125 7.05 9.60 -12.07
N GLU A 126 8.07 9.95 -12.86
CA GLU A 126 8.17 9.37 -14.20
C GLU A 126 8.22 7.86 -14.05
N LEU A 127 7.24 7.19 -14.64
CA LEU A 127 7.26 5.75 -14.77
C LEU A 127 8.34 5.43 -15.79
N THR A 128 9.53 5.05 -15.33
CA THR A 128 10.54 4.40 -16.17
C THR A 128 10.05 2.98 -16.47
N ASP A 129 8.96 2.87 -17.21
CA ASP A 129 8.56 1.59 -17.77
C ASP A 129 9.58 1.24 -18.86
N ALA A 130 10.30 0.14 -18.65
CA ALA A 130 11.25 -0.39 -19.62
C ALA A 130 10.62 -0.73 -20.99
N ASN A 131 9.28 -0.76 -21.08
CA ASN A 131 8.53 -1.10 -22.29
C ASN A 131 7.61 0.03 -22.80
N SER A 132 7.53 1.17 -22.11
CA SER A 132 6.63 2.26 -22.51
C SER A 132 7.41 3.31 -23.31
N HIS A 133 7.37 3.19 -24.64
CA HIS A 133 7.92 4.15 -25.60
C HIS A 133 7.26 5.55 -25.57
N VAL A 134 6.43 5.85 -24.56
CA VAL A 134 5.79 7.16 -24.43
C VAL A 134 6.74 8.09 -23.69
N MET A 135 7.69 8.65 -24.45
CA MET A 135 8.44 9.85 -24.08
C MET A 135 7.46 11.02 -23.94
N LEU A 136 6.94 11.23 -22.74
CA LEU A 136 6.54 12.56 -22.30
C LEU A 136 7.73 13.18 -21.56
N SER A 137 8.85 13.37 -22.27
CA SER A 137 9.97 14.19 -21.80
C SER A 137 9.63 15.68 -21.95
N THR A 138 8.55 16.12 -21.31
CA THR A 138 8.29 17.55 -21.16
C THR A 138 9.03 18.04 -19.91
N ARG A 139 10.31 18.40 -20.13
CA ARG A 139 11.20 19.13 -19.20
C ARG A 139 11.68 18.35 -17.97
N GLY A 140 12.76 17.58 -18.15
CA GLY A 140 13.80 17.32 -17.14
C GLY A 140 13.34 17.26 -15.68
N VAL A 141 12.29 16.47 -15.39
CA VAL A 141 11.72 16.38 -14.05
C VAL A 141 12.72 15.61 -13.23
N ASN A 142 13.34 16.28 -12.26
CA ASN A 142 14.27 15.67 -11.34
C ASN A 142 13.50 14.59 -10.56
N LEU A 143 13.82 13.31 -10.79
CA LEU A 143 13.19 12.12 -10.19
C LEU A 143 13.58 11.93 -8.72
N SER A 144 13.43 13.00 -7.97
CA SER A 144 13.74 13.05 -6.57
C SER A 144 12.85 12.08 -5.81
N SER A 145 13.46 11.37 -4.85
CA SER A 145 12.75 10.51 -3.89
C SER A 145 11.83 11.30 -2.96
N ASN A 146 11.84 12.63 -3.04
CA ASN A 146 11.10 13.59 -2.22
C ASN A 146 10.31 14.58 -3.09
N PRO A 147 9.21 15.16 -2.57
CA PRO A 147 8.46 16.22 -3.25
C PRO A 147 9.35 17.45 -3.48
N TRP A 148 9.11 18.19 -4.56
CA TRP A 148 9.83 19.42 -4.94
C TRP A 148 11.35 19.30 -5.10
N GLY A 149 11.91 18.09 -5.17
CA GLY A 149 13.36 17.91 -5.30
C GLY A 149 14.15 18.12 -4.01
N VAL A 150 13.51 18.26 -2.85
CA VAL A 150 14.19 18.63 -1.61
C VAL A 150 15.03 17.48 -1.05
N THR A 151 16.20 17.83 -0.50
CA THR A 151 17.17 16.86 0.04
C THR A 151 17.54 17.11 1.51
N CYS A 152 17.08 18.21 2.11
CA CYS A 152 17.35 18.54 3.51
C CYS A 152 16.10 19.04 4.25
N GLU A 153 16.13 18.99 5.59
CA GLU A 153 14.99 19.31 6.45
C GLU A 153 14.57 20.78 6.33
N ARG A 154 15.54 21.69 6.15
CA ARG A 154 15.29 23.13 6.01
C ARG A 154 14.42 23.42 4.78
N ASP A 155 14.78 22.84 3.64
CA ASP A 155 14.10 23.11 2.38
C ASP A 155 12.73 22.43 2.35
N LEU A 156 12.61 21.20 2.89
CA LEU A 156 11.30 20.55 3.08
C LEU A 156 10.36 21.37 3.97
N ARG A 157 10.88 21.91 5.08
CA ARG A 157 10.13 22.80 5.98
C ARG A 157 9.67 24.06 5.25
N HIS A 158 10.57 24.71 4.51
CA HIS A 158 10.23 25.89 3.71
C HIS A 158 9.11 25.58 2.72
N GLU A 159 9.20 24.44 2.02
CA GLU A 159 8.20 24.06 1.03
C GLU A 159 6.82 23.80 1.65
N LEU A 160 6.78 23.10 2.79
CA LEU A 160 5.56 22.81 3.55
C LEU A 160 4.92 24.09 4.12
N VAL A 161 5.71 24.98 4.72
CA VAL A 161 5.20 26.21 5.33
C VAL A 161 4.68 27.18 4.28
N ALA A 162 5.31 27.28 3.12
CA ALA A 162 4.76 28.10 2.04
C ALA A 162 3.57 27.44 1.32
N ALA A 163 3.33 26.13 1.49
CA ALA A 163 2.08 25.50 1.08
C ALA A 163 0.93 25.74 2.09
N GLU A 164 1.22 25.69 3.39
CA GLU A 164 0.28 26.01 4.47
C GLU A 164 1.04 26.51 5.72
N PRO A 165 0.99 27.82 6.04
CA PRO A 165 1.76 28.41 7.13
C PRO A 165 1.47 27.81 8.52
N ARG A 166 0.23 27.36 8.78
CA ARG A 166 -0.19 26.78 10.08
C ARG A 166 0.49 25.44 10.40
N LEU A 167 1.27 24.88 9.48
CA LEU A 167 2.08 23.70 9.73
C LEU A 167 3.35 24.01 10.52
N ALA A 168 3.83 25.26 10.49
CA ALA A 168 5.19 25.64 10.92
C ALA A 168 5.54 25.12 12.33
N SER A 169 4.61 25.30 13.28
CA SER A 169 4.81 24.94 14.68
C SER A 169 4.83 23.42 14.95
N GLY A 170 4.28 22.60 14.05
CA GLY A 170 4.15 21.15 14.22
C GLY A 170 5.25 20.33 13.57
N LEU A 171 6.08 20.97 12.75
CA LEU A 171 7.15 20.33 11.99
C LEU A 171 8.39 20.17 12.89
N VAL A 172 8.73 18.93 13.22
CA VAL A 172 9.89 18.60 14.06
C VAL A 172 10.97 17.94 13.21
N ASP A 173 12.23 18.33 13.40
CA ASP A 173 13.35 17.91 12.56
C ASP A 173 13.53 16.39 12.48
N VAL A 174 13.28 15.65 13.57
CA VAL A 174 13.35 14.18 13.56
C VAL A 174 12.33 13.54 12.60
N ASP A 175 11.13 14.10 12.52
CA ASP A 175 10.07 13.60 11.66
C ASP A 175 10.33 14.03 10.19
N LEU A 176 10.86 15.24 9.96
CA LEU A 176 11.32 15.70 8.64
C LEU A 176 12.46 14.83 8.09
N ARG A 177 13.48 14.56 8.90
CA ARG A 177 14.60 13.69 8.53
C ARG A 177 14.12 12.29 8.18
N ARG A 178 13.22 11.71 8.99
CA ARG A 178 12.62 10.40 8.70
C ARG A 178 11.89 10.40 7.37
N PHE A 179 11.11 11.44 7.08
CA PHE A 179 10.40 11.57 5.81
C PHE A 179 11.37 11.57 4.61
N LEU A 180 12.45 12.35 4.70
CA LEU A 180 13.45 12.44 3.62
C LEU A 180 14.12 11.10 3.32
N HIS A 181 14.38 10.28 4.34
CA HIS A 181 15.05 8.98 4.18
C HIS A 181 14.11 7.80 3.90
N THR A 182 12.81 7.94 4.17
CA THR A 182 11.84 6.87 3.88
C THR A 182 11.62 6.77 2.37
N ALA A 183 11.63 5.57 1.79
CA ALA A 183 11.30 5.41 0.36
C ALA A 183 9.82 5.82 0.11
N PRO A 184 9.51 6.48 -1.02
CA PRO A 184 8.13 6.80 -1.32
C PRO A 184 7.33 5.54 -1.65
N GLY A 185 6.06 5.52 -1.22
CA GLY A 185 5.10 4.48 -1.57
C GLY A 185 4.57 4.66 -2.99
N ARG A 186 4.05 3.58 -3.55
CA ARG A 186 3.36 3.55 -4.85
C ARG A 186 1.90 3.18 -4.66
N GLU A 187 1.04 3.77 -5.47
CA GLU A 187 -0.36 3.36 -5.53
C GLU A 187 -0.55 2.35 -6.66
N LEU A 188 -1.19 1.23 -6.34
CA LEU A 188 -1.55 0.19 -7.30
C LEU A 188 -3.04 -0.09 -7.17
N ALA A 189 -3.78 0.07 -8.27
CA ALA A 189 -5.12 -0.49 -8.39
C ALA A 189 -5.02 -1.88 -8.97
N VAL A 190 -5.82 -2.80 -8.45
CA VAL A 190 -5.86 -4.19 -8.88
C VAL A 190 -7.30 -4.59 -9.08
N LYS A 191 -7.60 -5.21 -10.21
CA LYS A 191 -8.92 -5.73 -10.55
C LYS A 191 -8.79 -7.19 -10.98
N CYS A 192 -9.52 -8.07 -10.31
CA CYS A 192 -9.61 -9.48 -10.68
C CYS A 192 -10.88 -9.74 -11.50
N SER A 193 -10.82 -10.64 -12.48
CA SER A 193 -12.03 -11.06 -13.22
C SER A 193 -13.01 -11.86 -12.36
N ASN A 194 -12.51 -12.62 -11.39
CA ASN A 194 -13.29 -13.39 -10.43
C ASN A 194 -12.71 -13.24 -9.02
N LEU A 195 -13.58 -13.27 -8.01
CA LEU A 195 -13.19 -13.17 -6.59
C LEU A 195 -13.20 -14.51 -5.87
N ASN A 196 -13.58 -15.59 -6.55
CA ASN A 196 -13.51 -16.94 -6.01
C ASN A 196 -13.21 -17.97 -7.11
N VAL A 197 -12.54 -19.05 -6.71
CA VAL A 197 -12.23 -20.21 -7.56
C VAL A 197 -12.36 -21.46 -6.69
N GLY A 198 -13.42 -22.24 -6.90
CA GLY A 198 -13.68 -23.46 -6.14
C GLY A 198 -13.83 -23.18 -4.64
N ARG A 199 -12.83 -23.59 -3.84
CA ARG A 199 -12.79 -23.43 -2.39
C ARG A 199 -12.01 -22.20 -1.92
N VAL A 200 -11.54 -21.36 -2.84
CA VAL A 200 -10.74 -20.18 -2.54
C VAL A 200 -11.56 -18.93 -2.83
N ALA A 201 -11.58 -17.99 -1.89
CA ALA A 201 -12.14 -16.65 -2.08
C ALA A 201 -11.07 -15.59 -1.79
N LEU A 202 -11.07 -14.50 -2.56
CA LEU A 202 -10.26 -13.30 -2.34
C LEU A 202 -11.12 -12.24 -1.64
N LEU A 203 -10.55 -11.47 -0.70
CA LEU A 203 -11.26 -10.44 0.07
C LEU A 203 -10.38 -9.19 0.27
N GLY A 204 -11.00 -8.01 0.29
CA GLY A 204 -10.31 -6.72 0.48
C GLY A 204 -9.31 -6.43 -0.63
N ASP A 205 -8.15 -5.86 -0.30
CA ASP A 205 -7.11 -5.54 -1.29
C ASP A 205 -6.52 -6.77 -2.01
N ALA A 206 -6.74 -7.97 -1.47
CA ALA A 206 -6.41 -9.21 -2.18
C ALA A 206 -7.35 -9.44 -3.38
N ALA A 207 -8.61 -9.02 -3.27
CA ALA A 207 -9.62 -9.07 -4.32
C ALA A 207 -9.57 -7.83 -5.23
N HIS A 208 -9.53 -6.63 -4.65
CA HIS A 208 -9.58 -5.37 -5.37
C HIS A 208 -8.70 -4.30 -4.71
N GLY A 209 -7.60 -3.94 -5.36
CA GLY A 209 -6.79 -2.81 -4.96
C GLY A 209 -7.39 -1.52 -5.50
N MET A 210 -7.57 -0.50 -4.66
CA MET A 210 -8.07 0.81 -5.08
C MET A 210 -7.04 1.90 -4.78
N TYR A 211 -7.11 2.99 -5.53
CA TYR A 211 -6.34 4.19 -5.22
C TYR A 211 -6.86 4.84 -3.94
N SER A 212 -5.96 5.43 -3.16
CA SER A 212 -6.28 5.98 -1.83
C SER A 212 -7.07 7.30 -1.91
N THR A 213 -7.36 7.80 -3.12
CA THR A 213 -7.99 9.10 -3.35
C THR A 213 -9.39 9.23 -2.77
N LEU A 214 -10.11 8.11 -2.59
CA LEU A 214 -11.49 8.14 -2.11
C LEU A 214 -11.62 7.85 -0.60
N GLY A 215 -10.55 7.38 0.06
CA GLY A 215 -10.59 7.01 1.48
C GLY A 215 -11.64 5.93 1.82
N GLN A 216 -11.88 5.01 0.89
CA GLN A 216 -12.87 3.91 1.00
C GLN A 216 -12.25 2.63 1.55
#